data_AF-A0A941RWC2-F1
#
_entry.id   AF-A0A941RWC2-F1
#
_cell.length_a   1.000
_cell.length_b   1.000
_cell.length_c   1.000
_cell.angle_alpha   90.00
_cell.angle_beta   90.00
_cell.angle_gamma   90.00
#
_symmetry.space_group_name_H-M   'P 1'
#
loop_
_entity.id
_entity.type
_entity.pdbx_description
1 polymer ?
#
loop_
_entity_poly.entity_id
_entity_poly.type
_entity_poly.pdbx_seq_one_letter_code
_entity_poly.pdbx_strand_id
1 'polypeptide(L)'
;MNLEHGDFFQCHCPRCQQQRARPENDRNYHWDMMVTQVPVIEVGLKINPDLWYTYACYDGYHADMASCPPRFLAQYPEPAITQWTYTKMIADPLLNPAGSWPLSLHPPPGTKHSVGFLHQGSHWDVKRQWWGESAQSAVAFGGTYSLICDLIQQTCRRAHADQSEGLQIVGQIGIASPQNELNYLAFEAFTWNPQLEFATWVDQELAPLYGGPRLSRRYFELVSHTTQDPHDLAKQVTEAQQIHARITDSRQARRWANLVAELKRRQALIQ
;
A
#
# COMPACT_ATOMS: atom_id res chain seq x y z
N MET A 1 5.83 -16.98 -0.56
CA MET A 1 5.08 -16.99 -1.82
C MET A 1 3.77 -16.28 -1.58
N ASN A 2 3.41 -15.32 -2.44
CA ASN A 2 2.10 -14.68 -2.37
C ASN A 2 1.15 -15.28 -3.40
N LEU A 3 0.01 -15.80 -2.93
CA LEU A 3 -1.05 -16.37 -3.76
C LEU A 3 -2.17 -15.33 -3.94
N GLU A 4 -2.12 -14.66 -5.08
CA GLU A 4 -3.16 -13.76 -5.58
C GLU A 4 -3.60 -14.26 -6.95
N HIS A 5 -4.75 -14.94 -7.02
CA HIS A 5 -5.37 -15.26 -8.31
C HIS A 5 -6.87 -14.95 -8.26
N GLY A 6 -7.34 -14.16 -9.24
CA GLY A 6 -8.72 -13.73 -9.39
C GLY A 6 -9.64 -14.75 -10.06
N ASP A 7 -9.28 -16.04 -10.01
CA ASP A 7 -9.99 -17.12 -10.70
C ASP A 7 -11.24 -17.60 -9.93
N PHE A 8 -11.97 -16.65 -9.35
CA PHE A 8 -13.26 -16.92 -8.73
C PHE A 8 -14.37 -17.01 -9.78
N PHE A 9 -15.37 -17.86 -9.51
CA PHE A 9 -16.50 -18.15 -10.39
C PHE A 9 -16.17 -18.69 -11.81
N GLN A 10 -14.90 -18.96 -12.14
CA GLN A 10 -14.50 -19.34 -13.50
C GLN A 10 -15.07 -20.71 -13.93
N CYS A 11 -15.11 -21.69 -13.02
CA CYS A 11 -15.61 -23.02 -13.34
C CYS A 11 -17.12 -23.14 -13.08
N HIS A 12 -17.90 -23.38 -14.13
CA HIS A 12 -19.36 -23.53 -14.09
C HIS A 12 -19.84 -24.98 -14.24
N CYS A 13 -18.96 -25.99 -14.11
CA CYS A 13 -19.41 -27.38 -14.21
C CYS A 13 -20.38 -27.76 -13.08
N PRO A 14 -21.24 -28.79 -13.26
CA PRO A 14 -22.23 -29.19 -12.26
C PRO A 14 -21.62 -29.46 -10.87
N ARG A 15 -20.40 -30.02 -10.82
CA ARG A 15 -19.69 -30.27 -9.58
C ARG A 15 -19.37 -28.97 -8.83
N CYS A 16 -18.78 -27.97 -9.50
CA CYS A 16 -18.43 -26.70 -8.86
C CYS A 16 -19.68 -25.93 -8.41
N GLN A 17 -20.76 -25.96 -9.20
CA GLN A 17 -22.03 -25.38 -8.80
C GLN A 17 -22.60 -26.06 -7.53
N GLN A 18 -22.61 -27.39 -7.49
CA GLN A 18 -23.06 -28.15 -6.32
C GLN A 18 -22.21 -27.87 -5.08
N GLN A 19 -20.89 -27.75 -5.23
CA GLN A 19 -20.00 -27.44 -4.11
C GLN A 19 -20.25 -26.04 -3.56
N ARG A 20 -20.35 -25.00 -4.41
CA ARG A 20 -20.66 -23.63 -3.95
C ARG A 20 -22.01 -23.51 -3.23
N ALA A 21 -22.99 -24.34 -3.59
CA ALA A 21 -24.33 -24.32 -3.00
C ALA A 21 -24.40 -24.95 -1.59
N ARG A 22 -23.32 -25.60 -1.13
CA ARG A 22 -23.28 -26.27 0.16
C ARG A 22 -23.38 -25.28 1.33
N PRO A 23 -24.23 -25.55 2.34
CA PRO A 23 -24.48 -24.63 3.43
C PRO A 23 -23.28 -24.43 4.36
N GLU A 24 -22.27 -25.30 4.31
CA GLU A 24 -21.00 -25.22 5.05
C GLU A 24 -19.92 -24.36 4.35
N ASN A 25 -20.11 -24.00 3.08
CA ASN A 25 -19.16 -23.18 2.35
C ASN A 25 -19.51 -21.69 2.48
N ASP A 26 -18.50 -20.82 2.39
CA ASP A 26 -18.76 -19.39 2.28
C ASP A 26 -19.49 -19.08 0.98
N ARG A 27 -20.42 -18.15 1.06
CA ARG A 27 -21.08 -17.60 -0.13
C ARG A 27 -20.06 -16.72 -0.85
N ASN A 28 -20.09 -16.73 -2.19
CA ASN A 28 -19.23 -15.93 -3.09
C ASN A 28 -17.84 -16.53 -3.37
N TYR A 29 -16.87 -15.66 -3.66
CA TYR A 29 -15.56 -15.99 -4.23
C TYR A 29 -14.60 -16.63 -3.21
N HIS A 30 -14.85 -16.50 -1.91
CA HIS A 30 -14.01 -17.06 -0.85
C HIS A 30 -13.84 -18.57 -0.95
N TRP A 31 -14.91 -19.32 -1.28
CA TRP A 31 -14.81 -20.76 -1.47
C TRP A 31 -13.94 -21.12 -2.68
N ASP A 32 -14.11 -20.41 -3.80
CA ASP A 32 -13.33 -20.64 -5.02
C ASP A 32 -11.83 -20.40 -4.80
N MET A 33 -11.49 -19.38 -4.01
CA MET A 33 -10.11 -19.11 -3.63
C MET A 33 -9.55 -20.18 -2.71
N MET A 34 -10.27 -20.55 -1.66
CA MET A 34 -9.83 -21.59 -0.74
C MET A 34 -9.58 -22.93 -1.45
N VAL A 35 -10.51 -23.39 -2.28
CA VAL A 35 -10.39 -24.70 -2.94
C VAL A 35 -9.23 -24.78 -3.94
N THR A 36 -8.72 -23.63 -4.40
CA THR A 36 -7.60 -23.55 -5.33
C THR A 36 -6.27 -23.23 -4.63
N GLN A 37 -6.28 -22.41 -3.57
CA GLN A 37 -5.08 -22.00 -2.83
C GLN A 37 -4.62 -23.06 -1.83
N VAL A 38 -5.54 -23.67 -1.07
CA VAL A 38 -5.17 -24.64 -0.02
C VAL A 38 -4.36 -25.81 -0.55
N PRO A 39 -4.73 -26.48 -1.67
CA PRO A 39 -3.92 -27.57 -2.21
C PRO A 39 -2.49 -27.13 -2.59
N VAL A 40 -2.32 -25.91 -3.11
CA VAL A 40 -1.01 -25.36 -3.47
C VAL A 40 -0.16 -25.14 -2.22
N ILE A 41 -0.75 -24.55 -1.17
CA ILE A 41 -0.08 -24.32 0.10
C ILE A 41 0.33 -25.65 0.75
N GLU A 42 -0.58 -26.62 0.86
CA GLU A 42 -0.30 -27.91 1.49
C GLU A 42 0.81 -28.70 0.78
N VAL A 43 0.80 -28.72 -0.56
CA VAL A 43 1.87 -29.35 -1.34
C VAL A 43 3.18 -28.57 -1.16
N GLY A 44 3.11 -27.25 -1.19
CA GLY A 44 4.24 -26.36 -0.96
C GLY A 44 4.93 -26.60 0.38
N LEU A 45 4.16 -26.66 1.47
CA LEU A 45 4.66 -26.93 2.82
C LEU A 45 5.25 -28.33 2.98
N LYS A 46 4.76 -29.33 2.24
CA LYS A 46 5.38 -30.67 2.20
C LYS A 46 6.75 -30.65 1.52
N ILE A 47 6.95 -29.77 0.55
CA ILE A 47 8.23 -29.62 -0.17
C ILE A 47 9.21 -28.79 0.66
N ASN A 48 8.74 -27.67 1.22
CA ASN A 48 9.53 -26.81 2.08
C ASN A 48 8.66 -26.22 3.20
N PRO A 49 8.76 -26.74 4.44
CA PRO A 49 7.94 -26.29 5.57
C PRO A 49 8.31 -24.90 6.06
N ASP A 50 9.47 -24.35 5.66
CA ASP A 50 9.93 -23.02 6.09
C ASP A 50 9.42 -21.90 5.16
N LEU A 51 8.69 -22.23 4.08
CA LEU A 51 8.12 -21.23 3.19
C LEU A 51 6.90 -20.55 3.82
N TRP A 52 6.90 -19.22 3.78
CA TRP A 52 5.72 -18.43 4.11
C TRP A 52 4.77 -18.37 2.92
N TYR A 53 3.50 -18.68 3.14
CA TYR A 53 2.44 -18.56 2.16
C TYR A 53 1.48 -17.47 2.59
N THR A 54 1.46 -16.36 1.87
CA THR A 54 0.41 -15.35 2.02
C THR A 54 -0.67 -15.63 1.00
N TYR A 55 -1.93 -15.39 1.35
CA TYR A 55 -3.05 -15.48 0.42
C TYR A 55 -3.96 -14.26 0.59
N ALA A 56 -4.21 -13.54 -0.52
CA ALA A 56 -5.14 -12.43 -0.49
C ALA A 56 -6.54 -12.94 -0.28
N CYS A 57 -7.34 -12.29 0.58
CA CYS A 57 -8.77 -12.54 0.68
C CYS A 57 -9.61 -11.61 -0.21
N TYR A 58 -9.01 -10.57 -0.81
CA TYR A 58 -9.68 -9.51 -1.58
C TYR A 58 -10.76 -8.70 -0.83
N ASP A 59 -10.87 -8.88 0.49
CA ASP A 59 -11.78 -8.12 1.35
C ASP A 59 -11.04 -7.47 2.52
N GLY A 60 -11.61 -6.41 3.06
CA GLY A 60 -11.29 -5.99 4.43
C GLY A 60 -11.99 -6.92 5.42
N TYR A 61 -11.84 -6.63 6.71
CA TYR A 61 -12.73 -7.20 7.73
C TYR A 61 -13.61 -6.12 8.34
N HIS A 62 -14.78 -6.53 8.80
CA HIS A 62 -15.79 -5.65 9.38
C HIS A 62 -16.43 -6.30 10.61
N ALA A 63 -17.15 -5.51 11.42
CA ALA A 63 -17.56 -5.90 12.76
C ALA A 63 -18.45 -7.16 12.82
N ASP A 64 -19.26 -7.42 11.80
CA ASP A 64 -20.10 -8.62 11.78
C ASP A 64 -19.26 -9.93 11.66
N MET A 65 -18.04 -9.87 11.08
CA MET A 65 -17.17 -11.03 10.90
C MET A 65 -16.60 -11.48 12.24
N ALA A 66 -16.56 -10.59 13.24
CA ALA A 66 -16.23 -10.99 14.61
C ALA A 66 -17.29 -11.93 15.21
N SER A 67 -18.57 -11.73 14.84
CA SER A 67 -19.70 -12.54 15.34
C SER A 67 -20.01 -13.73 14.44
N CYS A 68 -19.72 -13.62 13.14
CA CYS A 68 -19.95 -14.64 12.12
C CYS A 68 -18.70 -14.74 11.22
N PRO A 69 -17.61 -15.36 11.71
CA PRO A 69 -16.35 -15.41 10.95
C PRO A 69 -16.51 -16.19 9.65
N PRO A 70 -15.87 -15.75 8.55
CA PRO A 70 -15.82 -16.51 7.31
C PRO A 70 -15.25 -17.91 7.55
N ARG A 71 -15.91 -18.92 6.97
CA ARG A 71 -15.58 -20.33 7.25
C ARG A 71 -14.30 -20.78 6.59
N PHE A 72 -13.87 -20.11 5.52
CA PHE A 72 -12.63 -20.41 4.81
C PHE A 72 -11.43 -20.26 5.73
N LEU A 73 -11.47 -19.33 6.71
CA LEU A 73 -10.34 -19.07 7.62
C LEU A 73 -9.90 -20.33 8.37
N ALA A 74 -10.85 -21.19 8.75
CA ALA A 74 -10.56 -22.43 9.45
C ALA A 74 -10.03 -23.56 8.54
N GLN A 75 -10.05 -23.37 7.21
CA GLN A 75 -9.67 -24.38 6.22
C GLN A 75 -8.23 -24.21 5.70
N TYR A 76 -7.63 -23.03 5.90
CA TYR A 76 -6.22 -22.84 5.54
C TYR A 76 -5.31 -23.54 6.56
N PRO A 77 -4.15 -24.07 6.11
CA PRO A 77 -3.14 -24.61 7.01
C PRO A 77 -2.69 -23.56 8.03
N GLU A 78 -2.38 -23.99 9.25
CA GLU A 78 -1.98 -23.08 10.34
C GLU A 78 -0.87 -22.06 9.98
N PRO A 79 0.21 -22.41 9.25
CA PRO A 79 1.27 -21.45 8.91
C PRO A 79 0.90 -20.51 7.74
N ALA A 80 -0.29 -20.62 7.16
CA ALA A 80 -0.73 -19.73 6.10
C ALA A 80 -1.08 -18.34 6.67
N ILE A 81 -0.71 -17.30 5.93
CA ILE A 81 -0.83 -15.91 6.33
C ILE A 81 -1.97 -15.26 5.55
N THR A 82 -3.02 -14.84 6.26
CA THR A 82 -4.15 -14.15 5.66
C THR A 82 -3.74 -12.73 5.28
N GLN A 83 -3.87 -12.38 4.01
CA GLN A 83 -3.64 -11.01 3.54
C GLN A 83 -4.97 -10.28 3.37
N TRP A 84 -5.27 -9.39 4.33
CA TRP A 84 -6.48 -8.57 4.35
C TRP A 84 -6.32 -7.28 3.53
N THR A 85 -7.36 -6.88 2.81
CA THR A 85 -7.34 -5.66 2.00
C THR A 85 -7.69 -4.43 2.83
N TYR A 86 -6.67 -3.67 3.23
CA TYR A 86 -6.83 -2.47 4.06
C TYR A 86 -7.24 -1.22 3.28
N THR A 87 -7.17 -1.26 1.95
CA THR A 87 -7.42 -0.12 1.06
C THR A 87 -8.66 0.69 1.44
N LYS A 88 -9.78 0.02 1.75
CA LYS A 88 -11.07 0.67 2.07
C LYS A 88 -11.29 0.85 3.58
N MET A 89 -10.48 0.22 4.41
CA MET A 89 -10.58 0.30 5.86
C MET A 89 -9.99 1.61 6.38
N ILE A 90 -8.87 2.05 5.81
CA ILE A 90 -8.17 3.24 6.30
C ILE A 90 -8.92 4.50 5.90
N ALA A 91 -9.24 5.32 6.91
CA ALA A 91 -9.76 6.66 6.71
C ALA A 91 -8.60 7.59 6.33
N ASP A 92 -8.71 8.22 5.17
CA ASP A 92 -7.84 9.33 4.78
C ASP A 92 -8.75 10.49 4.34
N PRO A 93 -8.71 11.67 4.99
CA PRO A 93 -9.61 12.77 4.67
C PRO A 93 -9.57 13.22 3.21
N LEU A 94 -8.45 13.00 2.52
CA LEU A 94 -8.22 13.37 1.13
C LEU A 94 -8.43 12.19 0.17
N LEU A 95 -8.03 10.98 0.57
CA LEU A 95 -7.97 9.82 -0.33
C LEU A 95 -9.13 8.83 -0.12
N ASN A 96 -9.57 8.63 1.12
CA ASN A 96 -10.68 7.73 1.47
C ASN A 96 -11.42 8.24 2.72
N PRO A 97 -12.19 9.34 2.62
CA PRO A 97 -12.86 9.92 3.79
C PRO A 97 -13.96 9.02 4.37
N ALA A 98 -14.43 8.04 3.59
CA ALA A 98 -15.42 7.06 4.00
C ALA A 98 -14.81 5.84 4.71
N GLY A 99 -13.48 5.73 4.77
CA GLY A 99 -12.81 4.63 5.46
C GLY A 99 -13.17 4.60 6.95
N SER A 100 -13.26 3.40 7.50
CA SER A 100 -13.43 3.20 8.94
C SER A 100 -12.61 2.01 9.40
N TRP A 101 -11.58 2.27 10.21
CA TRP A 101 -10.83 1.22 10.90
C TRP A 101 -10.76 1.52 12.39
N PRO A 102 -11.90 1.41 13.09
CA PRO A 102 -11.98 1.74 14.51
C PRO A 102 -11.07 0.82 15.32
N LEU A 103 -10.48 1.33 16.41
CA LEU A 103 -9.50 0.59 17.22
C LEU A 103 -9.99 -0.77 17.72
N SER A 104 -11.30 -0.93 17.92
CA SER A 104 -11.95 -2.15 18.37
C SER A 104 -12.12 -3.23 17.30
N LEU A 105 -11.84 -2.91 16.04
CA LEU A 105 -12.00 -3.83 14.92
C LEU A 105 -10.71 -4.59 14.69
N HIS A 106 -10.80 -5.92 14.74
CA HIS A 106 -9.69 -6.86 14.63
C HIS A 106 -9.96 -7.91 13.55
N PRO A 107 -8.93 -8.61 13.03
CA PRO A 107 -9.11 -9.75 12.16
C PRO A 107 -10.08 -10.75 12.78
N PRO A 108 -11.01 -11.30 12.00
CA PRO A 108 -12.05 -12.16 12.54
C PRO A 108 -11.46 -13.44 13.15
N PRO A 109 -12.17 -14.05 14.12
CA PRO A 109 -11.78 -15.33 14.70
C PRO A 109 -11.49 -16.38 13.61
N GLY A 110 -10.41 -17.14 13.80
CA GLY A 110 -9.92 -18.10 12.81
C GLY A 110 -8.77 -17.55 11.93
N THR A 111 -8.53 -16.24 11.92
CA THR A 111 -7.29 -15.68 11.36
C THR A 111 -6.11 -16.09 12.23
N LYS A 112 -5.16 -16.85 11.67
CA LYS A 112 -3.98 -17.36 12.40
C LYS A 112 -2.80 -16.40 12.35
N HIS A 113 -2.53 -15.94 11.14
CA HIS A 113 -1.49 -14.98 10.79
C HIS A 113 -2.13 -13.92 9.89
N SER A 114 -1.71 -12.66 10.04
CA SER A 114 -2.42 -11.53 9.43
C SER A 114 -1.43 -10.51 8.89
N VAL A 115 -1.55 -10.19 7.60
CA VAL A 115 -0.87 -9.05 6.99
C VAL A 115 -1.90 -8.17 6.29
N GLY A 116 -1.63 -6.87 6.26
CA GLY A 116 -2.45 -5.91 5.53
C GLY A 116 -1.97 -5.69 4.12
N PHE A 117 -2.89 -5.40 3.19
CA PHE A 117 -2.57 -5.03 1.82
C PHE A 117 -3.13 -3.66 1.44
N LEU A 118 -2.25 -2.82 0.90
CA LEU A 118 -2.56 -1.47 0.42
C LEU A 118 -2.45 -1.38 -1.09
N HIS A 119 -3.51 -0.87 -1.72
CA HIS A 119 -3.51 -0.53 -3.14
C HIS A 119 -3.09 0.93 -3.39
N GLN A 120 -3.07 1.77 -2.36
CA GLN A 120 -2.66 3.17 -2.42
C GLN A 120 -1.29 3.32 -3.09
N GLY A 121 -1.14 4.34 -3.95
CA GLY A 121 0.09 4.63 -4.68
C GLY A 121 0.27 3.83 -5.98
N SER A 122 -0.74 3.05 -6.39
CA SER A 122 -0.69 2.17 -7.56
C SER A 122 -1.70 2.56 -8.65
N HIS A 123 -1.75 1.81 -9.75
CA HIS A 123 -2.75 2.06 -10.81
C HIS A 123 -4.18 1.64 -10.43
N TRP A 124 -4.37 0.93 -9.31
CA TRP A 124 -5.68 0.49 -8.85
C TRP A 124 -6.45 1.64 -8.16
N ASP A 125 -7.71 1.83 -8.55
CA ASP A 125 -8.67 2.82 -8.03
C ASP A 125 -8.22 4.30 -8.03
N VAL A 126 -8.05 4.86 -9.23
CA VAL A 126 -7.50 6.20 -9.52
C VAL A 126 -8.56 7.32 -9.54
N LYS A 127 -8.62 8.20 -8.53
CA LYS A 127 -9.01 9.62 -8.77
C LYS A 127 -7.82 10.55 -8.89
N ARG A 128 -6.72 10.36 -8.15
CA ARG A 128 -5.64 11.36 -8.03
C ARG A 128 -4.36 10.88 -8.71
N GLN A 129 -4.08 11.36 -9.92
CA GLN A 129 -2.74 11.43 -10.49
C GLN A 129 -2.28 12.88 -10.38
N TRP A 130 -0.99 13.16 -10.13
CA TRP A 130 -0.56 14.56 -10.06
C TRP A 130 -0.71 15.29 -11.40
N TRP A 131 -0.84 14.56 -12.52
CA TRP A 131 -1.12 15.11 -13.86
C TRP A 131 -2.59 15.11 -14.27
N GLY A 132 -3.52 14.78 -13.37
CA GLY A 132 -4.94 14.87 -13.68
C GLY A 132 -5.82 14.04 -12.76
N GLU A 133 -7.05 14.51 -12.56
CA GLU A 133 -8.10 13.74 -11.96
C GLU A 133 -8.80 12.88 -13.03
N SER A 134 -9.04 11.60 -12.73
CA SER A 134 -10.00 10.83 -13.50
C SER A 134 -11.40 11.09 -12.94
N ALA A 135 -12.27 11.68 -13.77
CA ALA A 135 -13.66 11.94 -13.42
C ALA A 135 -14.51 10.65 -13.22
N GLN A 136 -13.92 9.46 -13.44
CA GLN A 136 -14.65 8.19 -13.54
C GLN A 136 -14.46 7.25 -12.34
N SER A 137 -13.49 7.49 -11.45
CA SER A 137 -13.36 6.66 -10.23
C SER A 137 -14.26 7.19 -9.13
N ALA A 138 -14.93 6.32 -8.38
CA ALA A 138 -15.79 6.71 -7.26
C ALA A 138 -15.00 7.11 -6.00
N VAL A 139 -13.73 6.67 -5.87
CA VAL A 139 -12.93 6.83 -4.64
C VAL A 139 -11.47 7.18 -4.97
N ALA A 140 -10.83 8.00 -4.13
CA ALA A 140 -9.57 8.67 -4.43
C ALA A 140 -8.36 8.05 -3.73
N PHE A 141 -8.10 6.75 -3.82
CA PHE A 141 -7.08 6.10 -2.98
C PHE A 141 -5.60 6.46 -3.30
N GLY A 142 -5.31 7.56 -3.99
CA GLY A 142 -3.95 7.95 -4.37
C GLY A 142 -3.44 7.07 -5.49
N GLY A 143 -3.51 7.56 -6.73
CA GLY A 143 -3.03 6.82 -7.88
C GLY A 143 -1.51 6.79 -7.95
N THR A 144 -1.02 6.17 -9.01
CA THR A 144 0.39 6.19 -9.40
C THR A 144 0.99 7.59 -9.22
N TYR A 145 2.19 7.68 -8.63
CA TYR A 145 2.91 8.93 -8.35
C TYR A 145 2.28 9.85 -7.30
N SER A 146 1.32 9.36 -6.51
CA SER A 146 0.86 10.05 -5.30
C SER A 146 1.87 9.87 -4.16
N LEU A 147 2.06 10.92 -3.35
CA LEU A 147 2.77 10.82 -2.08
C LEU A 147 1.76 10.38 -1.01
N ILE A 148 2.05 9.28 -0.32
CA ILE A 148 1.15 8.62 0.66
C ILE A 148 1.89 8.21 1.94
N CYS A 149 3.00 8.87 2.25
CA CYS A 149 3.86 8.52 3.38
C CYS A 149 3.12 8.59 4.73
N ASP A 150 2.23 9.57 4.89
CA ASP A 150 1.38 9.76 6.06
C ASP A 150 0.37 8.62 6.21
N LEU A 151 -0.28 8.23 5.10
CA LEU A 151 -1.19 7.08 5.08
C LEU A 151 -0.46 5.79 5.43
N ILE A 152 0.76 5.59 4.90
CA ILE A 152 1.61 4.44 5.25
C ILE A 152 1.88 4.42 6.75
N GLN A 153 2.30 5.54 7.34
CA GLN A 153 2.55 5.64 8.78
C GLN A 153 1.29 5.31 9.60
N GLN A 154 0.16 5.93 9.27
CA GLN A 154 -1.12 5.70 9.95
C GLN A 154 -1.54 4.24 9.87
N THR A 155 -1.33 3.62 8.70
CA THR A 155 -1.59 2.19 8.49
C THR A 155 -0.68 1.33 9.35
N CYS A 156 0.63 1.59 9.39
CA CYS A 156 1.57 0.83 10.20
C CYS A 156 1.18 0.91 11.69
N ARG A 157 0.86 2.11 12.18
CA ARG A 157 0.36 2.31 13.56
C ARG A 157 -0.90 1.50 13.82
N ARG A 158 -1.85 1.53 12.89
CA ARG A 158 -3.13 0.85 13.04
C ARG A 158 -2.99 -0.67 12.98
N ALA A 159 -2.20 -1.19 12.04
CA ALA A 159 -1.86 -2.60 11.91
C ALA A 159 -1.13 -3.12 13.15
N HIS A 160 -0.20 -2.33 13.70
CA HIS A 160 0.48 -2.68 14.95
C HIS A 160 -0.50 -2.75 16.13
N ALA A 161 -1.41 -1.76 16.27
CA ALA A 161 -2.43 -1.77 17.31
C ALA A 161 -3.43 -2.93 17.17
N ASP A 162 -3.56 -3.47 15.97
CA ASP A 162 -4.38 -4.62 15.63
C ASP A 162 -3.62 -5.96 15.67
N GLN A 163 -2.34 -5.93 16.05
CA GLN A 163 -1.47 -7.12 16.09
C GLN A 163 -1.28 -7.81 14.73
N SER A 164 -1.49 -7.11 13.63
CA SER A 164 -1.07 -7.59 12.31
C SER A 164 0.45 -7.69 12.24
N GLU A 165 0.92 -8.74 11.60
CA GLU A 165 2.32 -9.16 11.55
C GLU A 165 3.11 -8.45 10.46
N GLY A 166 2.42 -7.72 9.58
CA GLY A 166 3.07 -6.95 8.53
C GLY A 166 2.10 -6.25 7.61
N LEU A 167 2.69 -5.59 6.62
CA LEU A 167 1.98 -4.94 5.52
C LEU A 167 2.60 -5.35 4.20
N GLN A 168 1.81 -5.24 3.15
CA GLN A 168 2.18 -5.33 1.76
C GLN A 168 1.63 -4.10 1.04
N ILE A 169 2.43 -3.53 0.16
CA ILE A 169 2.03 -2.43 -0.72
C ILE A 169 2.37 -2.78 -2.17
N VAL A 170 1.58 -2.27 -3.11
CA VAL A 170 1.84 -2.44 -4.53
C VAL A 170 3.03 -1.56 -4.97
N GLY A 171 4.16 -2.20 -5.31
CA GLY A 171 5.33 -1.53 -5.88
C GLY A 171 5.35 -1.58 -7.41
N GLN A 172 4.79 -0.57 -8.08
CA GLN A 172 4.75 -0.52 -9.56
C GLN A 172 5.71 0.49 -10.19
N ILE A 173 6.11 1.52 -9.44
CA ILE A 173 6.87 2.64 -10.00
C ILE A 173 8.26 2.64 -9.43
N GLY A 174 9.26 2.69 -10.31
CA GLY A 174 10.65 2.68 -9.88
C GLY A 174 11.03 3.87 -9.00
N ILE A 175 12.12 3.70 -8.25
CA ILE A 175 12.72 4.69 -7.35
C ILE A 175 13.15 6.01 -8.02
N ALA A 176 13.07 6.11 -9.35
CA ALA A 176 13.31 7.35 -10.08
C ALA A 176 12.20 8.40 -9.85
N SER A 177 11.00 7.97 -9.42
CA SER A 177 9.94 8.88 -8.99
C SER A 177 10.19 9.34 -7.55
N PRO A 178 10.34 10.67 -7.29
CA PRO A 178 10.53 11.18 -5.94
C PRO A 178 9.43 10.78 -4.95
N GLN A 179 8.17 10.78 -5.39
CA GLN A 179 7.02 10.38 -4.57
C GLN A 179 7.12 8.92 -4.15
N ASN A 180 7.42 8.02 -5.11
CA ASN A 180 7.48 6.59 -4.83
C ASN A 180 8.73 6.21 -4.03
N GLU A 181 9.88 6.87 -4.26
CA GLU A 181 11.05 6.70 -3.40
C GLU A 181 10.69 7.02 -1.93
N LEU A 182 10.05 8.17 -1.68
CA LEU A 182 9.60 8.53 -0.34
C LEU A 182 8.58 7.52 0.22
N ASN A 183 7.64 7.04 -0.59
CA ASN A 183 6.69 6.01 -0.15
C ASN A 183 7.39 4.70 0.24
N TYR A 184 8.40 4.25 -0.51
CA TYR A 184 9.16 3.04 -0.17
C TYR A 184 10.01 3.23 1.08
N LEU A 185 10.62 4.40 1.26
CA LEU A 185 11.36 4.74 2.47
C LEU A 185 10.43 4.85 3.69
N ALA A 186 9.22 5.39 3.52
CA ALA A 186 8.21 5.44 4.57
C ALA A 186 7.75 4.03 4.94
N PHE A 187 7.51 3.18 3.92
CA PHE A 187 7.11 1.80 4.13
C PHE A 187 8.17 1.02 4.89
N GLU A 188 9.45 1.14 4.52
CA GLU A 188 10.56 0.56 5.27
C GLU A 188 10.60 1.07 6.71
N ALA A 189 10.63 2.39 6.92
CA ALA A 189 10.77 2.99 8.24
C ALA A 189 9.62 2.62 9.20
N PHE A 190 8.37 2.77 8.74
CA PHE A 190 7.21 2.60 9.61
C PHE A 190 6.79 1.14 9.80
N THR A 191 7.17 0.22 8.90
CA THR A 191 6.96 -1.22 9.15
C THR A 191 7.93 -1.75 10.20
N TRP A 192 9.17 -1.26 10.25
CA TRP A 192 10.12 -1.58 11.32
C TRP A 192 9.80 -0.84 12.62
N ASN A 193 9.38 0.42 12.54
CA ASN A 193 9.09 1.27 13.69
C ASN A 193 7.70 1.91 13.58
N PRO A 194 6.60 1.18 13.86
CA PRO A 194 5.24 1.71 13.70
C PRO A 194 4.95 2.98 14.50
N GLN A 195 5.59 3.14 15.66
CA GLN A 195 5.42 4.31 16.52
C GLN A 195 6.38 5.47 16.20
N LEU A 196 7.23 5.35 15.17
CA LEU A 196 8.13 6.43 14.77
C LEU A 196 7.32 7.68 14.39
N GLU A 197 7.72 8.83 14.91
CA GLU A 197 7.10 10.12 14.60
C GLU A 197 7.51 10.63 13.22
N PHE A 198 6.56 11.24 12.50
CA PHE A 198 6.77 11.61 11.10
C PHE A 198 7.87 12.67 10.95
N ALA A 199 7.88 13.66 11.83
CA ALA A 199 8.91 14.69 11.86
C ALA A 199 10.30 14.09 12.13
N THR A 200 10.40 13.13 13.05
CA THR A 200 11.66 12.43 13.34
C THR A 200 12.16 11.66 12.12
N TRP A 201 11.28 10.95 11.41
CA TRP A 201 11.62 10.26 10.17
C TRP A 201 12.20 11.22 9.12
N VAL A 202 11.52 12.35 8.86
CA VAL A 202 12.01 13.36 7.90
C VAL A 202 13.33 13.98 8.35
N ASP A 203 13.49 14.27 9.63
CA ASP A 203 14.62 15.04 10.15
C ASP A 203 15.88 14.21 10.39
N GLN A 204 15.72 12.91 10.63
CA GLN A 204 16.81 12.05 11.09
C GLN A 204 17.05 10.90 10.12
N GLU A 205 16.03 10.15 9.73
CA GLU A 205 16.22 8.96 8.87
C GLU A 205 16.41 9.36 7.40
N LEU A 206 15.65 10.34 6.91
CA LEU A 206 15.80 10.86 5.55
C LEU A 206 17.00 11.81 5.40
N ALA A 207 17.43 12.49 6.47
CA ALA A 207 18.56 13.42 6.46
C ALA A 207 19.83 12.89 5.76
N PRO A 208 20.38 11.72 6.11
CA PRO A 208 21.58 11.19 5.43
C PRO A 208 21.36 10.91 3.93
N LEU A 209 20.11 10.69 3.52
CA LEU A 209 19.76 10.37 2.13
C LEU A 209 19.65 11.60 1.22
N TYR A 210 19.43 12.79 1.79
CA TYR A 210 19.16 14.02 1.04
C TYR A 210 20.12 15.19 1.31
N GLY A 211 21.12 15.00 2.17
CA GLY A 211 22.16 16.00 2.45
C GLY A 211 21.98 16.77 3.76
N GLY A 212 21.30 16.16 4.73
CA GLY A 212 21.10 16.67 6.09
C GLY A 212 19.65 17.09 6.38
N PRO A 213 19.31 17.38 7.65
CA PRO A 213 17.92 17.59 8.09
C PRO A 213 17.20 18.70 7.31
N ARG A 214 17.89 19.83 7.09
CA ARG A 214 17.33 20.97 6.35
C ARG A 214 16.98 20.61 4.90
N LEU A 215 17.87 19.89 4.22
CA LEU A 215 17.65 19.51 2.83
C LEU A 215 16.61 18.39 2.71
N SER A 216 16.56 17.48 3.67
CA SER A 216 15.52 16.45 3.74
C SER A 216 14.12 17.04 3.87
N ARG A 217 13.89 17.94 4.84
CA ARG A 217 12.61 18.67 4.96
C ARG A 217 12.25 19.36 3.66
N ARG A 218 13.22 20.07 3.07
CA ARG A 218 12.96 20.82 1.84
C ARG A 218 12.64 19.91 0.65
N TYR A 219 13.32 18.78 0.54
CA TYR A 219 13.02 17.76 -0.48
C TYR A 219 11.58 17.26 -0.31
N PHE A 220 11.21 16.87 0.91
CA PHE A 220 9.87 16.39 1.22
C PHE A 220 8.80 17.45 0.89
N GLU A 221 9.01 18.71 1.27
CA GLU A 221 8.11 19.83 0.95
C GLU A 221 7.92 20.00 -0.56
N LEU A 222 9.01 20.00 -1.35
CA LEU A 222 8.95 20.16 -2.80
C LEU A 222 8.22 18.99 -3.47
N VAL A 223 8.41 17.76 -2.99
CA VAL A 223 7.69 16.58 -3.50
C VAL A 223 6.20 16.64 -3.17
N SER A 224 5.88 17.07 -1.94
CA SER A 224 4.51 17.18 -1.40
C SER A 224 3.72 18.32 -2.02
N HIS A 225 4.39 19.33 -2.57
CA HIS A 225 3.73 20.50 -3.14
C HIS A 225 2.94 20.14 -4.41
N THR A 226 1.65 20.49 -4.44
CA THR A 226 0.74 20.20 -5.57
C THR A 226 0.32 21.45 -6.34
N THR A 227 1.09 22.54 -6.26
CA THR A 227 0.75 23.78 -6.98
C THR A 227 0.68 23.54 -8.49
N GLN A 228 -0.29 24.21 -9.11
CA GLN A 228 -0.45 24.29 -10.55
C GLN A 228 -0.05 25.69 -11.08
N ASP A 229 0.42 26.60 -10.21
CA ASP A 229 0.90 27.91 -10.65
C ASP A 229 2.24 27.75 -11.39
N PRO A 230 2.31 28.11 -12.70
CA PRO A 230 3.55 28.04 -13.47
C PRO A 230 4.71 28.84 -12.86
N HIS A 231 4.43 29.97 -12.21
CA HIS A 231 5.45 30.81 -11.60
C HIS A 231 6.08 30.09 -10.40
N ASP A 232 5.24 29.52 -9.52
CA ASP A 232 5.75 28.81 -8.35
C ASP A 232 6.50 27.53 -8.74
N LEU A 233 6.03 26.79 -9.76
CA LEU A 233 6.78 25.66 -10.30
C LEU A 233 8.14 26.08 -10.85
N ALA A 234 8.22 27.21 -11.58
CA ALA A 234 9.49 27.71 -12.09
C ALA A 234 10.48 28.06 -10.96
N LYS A 235 9.99 28.65 -9.85
CA LYS A 235 10.82 28.89 -8.66
C LYS A 235 11.32 27.57 -8.05
N GLN A 236 10.44 26.59 -7.90
CA GLN A 236 10.78 25.28 -7.32
C GLN A 236 11.80 24.52 -8.18
N VAL A 237 11.66 24.54 -9.51
CA VAL A 237 12.64 23.98 -10.44
C VAL A 237 14.00 24.65 -10.24
N THR A 238 14.04 25.98 -10.22
CA THR A 238 15.28 26.77 -10.07
C THR A 238 15.96 26.45 -8.74
N GLU A 239 15.20 26.40 -7.66
CA GLU A 239 15.71 26.06 -6.32
C GLU A 239 16.29 24.65 -6.29
N ALA A 240 15.55 23.64 -6.76
CA ALA A 240 16.00 22.26 -6.78
C ALA A 240 17.28 22.09 -7.63
N GLN A 241 17.41 22.82 -8.74
CA GLN A 241 18.62 22.85 -9.55
C GLN A 241 19.82 23.44 -8.81
N GLN A 242 19.62 24.54 -8.07
CA GLN A 242 20.68 25.16 -7.26
C GLN A 242 21.14 24.25 -6.13
N ILE A 243 20.22 23.53 -5.50
CA ILE A 243 20.56 22.54 -4.46
C ILE A 243 21.34 21.37 -5.08
N HIS A 244 20.83 20.79 -6.18
CA HIS A 244 21.50 19.72 -6.92
C HIS A 244 22.95 20.08 -7.28
N ALA A 245 23.20 21.30 -7.78
CA ALA A 245 24.53 21.76 -8.17
C ALA A 245 25.54 21.90 -7.01
N ARG A 246 25.06 21.94 -5.75
CA ARG A 246 25.89 22.09 -4.55
C ARG A 246 26.16 20.76 -3.83
N ILE A 247 25.42 19.71 -4.17
CA ILE A 247 25.55 18.40 -3.54
C ILE A 247 26.71 17.65 -4.17
N THR A 248 27.64 17.20 -3.32
CA THR A 248 28.85 16.48 -3.74
C THR A 248 28.68 14.96 -3.71
N ASP A 249 27.82 14.45 -2.83
CA ASP A 249 27.51 13.02 -2.78
C ASP A 249 26.68 12.60 -4.00
N SER A 250 27.15 11.61 -4.75
CA SER A 250 26.55 11.21 -6.02
C SER A 250 25.15 10.60 -5.87
N ARG A 251 24.87 9.92 -4.75
CA ARG A 251 23.55 9.32 -4.49
C ARG A 251 22.53 10.39 -4.13
N GLN A 252 22.92 11.32 -3.26
CA GLN A 252 22.12 12.50 -2.92
C GLN A 252 21.86 13.35 -4.18
N ALA A 253 22.89 13.65 -4.97
CA ALA A 253 22.76 14.44 -6.19
C ALA A 253 21.77 13.79 -7.17
N ARG A 254 21.83 12.47 -7.36
CA ARG A 254 20.88 11.74 -8.22
C ARG A 254 19.42 11.90 -7.76
N ARG A 255 19.14 11.87 -6.46
CA ARG A 255 17.78 12.08 -5.93
C ARG A 255 17.26 13.48 -6.21
N TRP A 256 18.12 14.49 -6.04
CA TRP A 256 17.80 15.87 -6.39
C TRP A 256 17.63 16.07 -7.90
N ALA A 257 18.41 15.37 -8.73
CA ALA A 257 18.23 15.36 -10.18
C ALA A 257 16.87 14.75 -10.58
N ASN A 258 16.46 13.65 -9.95
CA ASN A 258 15.13 13.06 -10.15
C ASN A 258 14.02 14.05 -9.79
N LEU A 259 14.16 14.79 -8.69
CA LEU A 259 13.21 15.84 -8.30
C LEU A 259 13.16 16.98 -9.32
N VAL A 260 14.31 17.43 -9.83
CA VAL A 260 14.37 18.45 -10.90
C VAL A 260 13.64 17.96 -12.15
N ALA A 261 13.88 16.71 -12.57
CA ALA A 261 13.20 16.12 -13.72
C ALA A 261 11.68 16.05 -13.50
N GLU A 262 11.25 15.68 -12.29
CA GLU A 262 9.85 15.64 -11.90
C GLU A 262 9.16 17.00 -11.96
N LEU A 263 9.78 18.03 -11.36
CA LEU A 263 9.24 19.38 -11.34
C LEU A 263 9.18 19.98 -12.75
N LYS A 264 10.18 19.73 -13.60
CA LYS A 264 10.16 20.14 -15.02
C LYS A 264 9.05 19.44 -15.80
N ARG A 265 8.85 18.15 -15.56
CA ARG A 265 7.75 17.39 -16.16
C ARG A 265 6.40 17.98 -15.75
N ARG A 266 6.22 18.33 -14.48
CA ARG A 266 5.02 19.04 -13.99
C ARG A 266 4.81 20.37 -14.70
N GLN A 267 5.86 21.18 -14.80
CA GLN A 267 5.82 22.47 -15.48
C GLN A 267 5.40 22.33 -16.95
N ALA A 268 5.94 21.34 -17.67
CA ALA A 268 5.64 21.11 -19.08
C ALA A 268 4.19 20.66 -19.35
N LEU A 269 3.50 20.07 -18.36
CA LEU A 269 2.10 19.64 -18.52
C LEU A 269 1.08 20.75 -18.23
N ILE A 270 1.51 21.86 -17.61
CA ILE A 270 0.63 22.99 -17.25
C ILE A 270 0.69 24.11 -18.31
N GLN A 271 1.72 24.11 -19.16
CA GLN A 271 1.88 25.03 -20.30
C GLN A 271 0.98 24.63 -21.46
#